data_AF-A0A9P5QDB8-F1
#
_entry.id   AF-A0A9P5QDB8-F1
#
_cell.length_a   1.000
_cell.length_b   1.000
_cell.length_c   1.000
_cell.angle_alpha   90.00
_cell.angle_beta   90.00
_cell.angle_gamma   90.00
#
_symmetry.space_group_name_H-M   'P 1'
#
loop_
_entity.id
_entity.type
_entity.pdbx_description
1 polymer ?
#
loop_
_entity_poly.entity_id
_entity_poly.type
_entity_poly.pdbx_seq_one_letter_code
_entity_poly.pdbx_strand_id
1 'polypeptide(L)'
;MLNPAFSVKHIKEMLPIMAIPAELMAKMWLERVDQSKEEGIEFDITTDLGRATLDIIGLAGFGYDFKALTDPDNELSMAYSELFGTSANLSQFLRAFIPYYEYVPSKDNRRRQKAIDTIDRVSIRLIAEK
;
A
#
# COMPACT_ATOMS: atom_id res chain seq x y z
N MET A 1 -3.84 18.37 -15.06
CA MET A 1 -4.35 17.54 -16.17
C MET A 1 -4.05 16.08 -15.84
N LEU A 2 -5.01 15.17 -15.96
CA LEU A 2 -4.72 13.74 -15.77
C LEU A 2 -3.84 13.27 -16.94
N ASN A 3 -2.75 12.57 -16.62
CA ASN A 3 -1.92 11.88 -17.62
C ASN A 3 -2.84 10.98 -18.48
N PRO A 4 -2.62 10.83 -19.81
CA PRO A 4 -3.38 9.92 -20.67
C PRO A 4 -3.68 8.53 -20.08
N ALA A 5 -2.77 7.96 -19.30
CA ALA A 5 -2.97 6.70 -18.58
C ALA A 5 -4.15 6.73 -17.58
N PHE A 6 -4.46 7.90 -17.01
CA PHE A 6 -5.56 8.15 -16.08
C PHE A 6 -6.68 8.99 -16.71
N SER A 7 -6.94 8.82 -18.02
CA SER A 7 -8.11 9.44 -18.65
C SER A 7 -9.41 8.94 -18.01
N VAL A 8 -10.49 9.73 -18.07
CA VAL A 8 -11.80 9.33 -17.53
C VAL A 8 -12.27 7.99 -18.11
N LYS A 9 -11.97 7.73 -19.39
CA LYS A 9 -12.27 6.45 -20.04
C LYS A 9 -11.53 5.30 -19.36
N HIS A 10 -10.21 5.40 -19.20
CA HIS A 10 -9.40 4.36 -18.58
C HIS A 10 -9.76 4.16 -17.10
N ILE A 11 -10.08 5.22 -16.36
CA ILE A 11 -10.55 5.11 -14.98
C ILE A 11 -11.84 4.28 -14.90
N LYS A 12 -12.81 4.55 -15.78
CA LYS A 12 -14.05 3.78 -15.83
C LYS A 12 -13.82 2.30 -16.16
N GLU A 13 -12.85 2.01 -17.04
CA GLU A 13 -12.46 0.63 -17.38
C GLU A 13 -11.79 -0.09 -16.20
N MET A 14 -11.10 0.63 -15.30
CA MET A 14 -10.48 0.06 -14.10
C MET A 14 -11.46 -0.15 -12.92
N LEU A 15 -12.63 0.49 -12.91
CA LEU A 15 -13.59 0.40 -11.79
C LEU A 15 -13.93 -1.04 -11.36
N PRO A 16 -14.20 -2.00 -12.27
CA PRO A 16 -14.46 -3.37 -11.88
C PRO A 16 -13.28 -4.02 -11.13
N ILE A 17 -12.04 -3.67 -11.50
CA ILE A 17 -10.84 -4.16 -10.82
C ILE A 17 -10.71 -3.51 -9.43
N MET A 18 -11.01 -2.22 -9.33
CA MET A 18 -11.00 -1.48 -8.05
C MET A 18 -12.01 -2.05 -7.04
N ALA A 19 -13.14 -2.58 -7.51
CA ALA A 19 -14.16 -3.18 -6.66
C ALA A 19 -13.70 -4.46 -5.96
N ILE A 20 -12.76 -5.22 -6.54
CA ILE A 20 -12.33 -6.52 -6.00
C ILE A 20 -11.73 -6.39 -4.59
N PRO A 21 -10.71 -5.55 -4.33
CA PRO A 21 -10.19 -5.38 -2.96
C PRO A 21 -11.19 -4.70 -2.03
N ALA A 22 -12.06 -3.81 -2.55
CA ALA A 22 -13.08 -3.15 -1.74
C ALA A 22 -14.13 -4.15 -1.21
N GLU A 23 -14.59 -5.07 -2.05
CA GLU A 23 -15.49 -6.15 -1.65
C GLU A 23 -14.81 -7.11 -0.66
N LEU A 24 -13.53 -7.42 -0.88
CA LEU A 24 -12.75 -8.28 0.03
C LEU A 24 -12.63 -7.64 1.43
N MET A 25 -12.28 -6.36 1.50
CA MET A 25 -12.21 -5.61 2.76
C MET A 25 -13.57 -5.61 3.49
N ALA A 26 -14.66 -5.36 2.76
CA ALA A 26 -16.01 -5.40 3.34
C ALA A 26 -16.36 -6.79 3.89
N LYS A 27 -16.02 -7.87 3.17
CA LYS A 27 -16.21 -9.25 3.64
C LYS A 27 -15.39 -9.52 4.91
N MET A 28 -14.13 -9.12 4.93
CA MET A 28 -13.27 -9.28 6.12
C MET A 28 -13.85 -8.55 7.34
N TRP A 29 -14.39 -7.34 7.16
CA TRP A 29 -15.06 -6.63 8.25
C TRP A 29 -16.31 -7.36 8.73
N LEU A 30 -17.18 -7.81 7.81
CA LEU A 30 -18.38 -8.58 8.16
C LEU A 30 -18.04 -9.87 8.90
N GLU A 31 -17.05 -10.62 8.43
CA GLU A 31 -16.58 -11.84 9.11
C GLU A 31 -16.08 -11.54 10.53
N ARG A 32 -15.41 -10.39 10.73
CA ARG A 32 -14.94 -9.96 12.06
C ARG A 32 -16.11 -9.60 12.98
N VAL A 33 -17.15 -8.95 12.45
CA VAL A 33 -18.40 -8.68 13.18
C VAL A 33 -19.06 -10.00 13.59
N ASP A 34 -19.22 -10.94 12.66
CA ASP A 34 -19.88 -12.22 12.90
C ASP A 34 -19.14 -13.10 13.92
N GLN A 35 -17.81 -12.98 13.99
CA GLN A 35 -16.97 -13.70 14.95
C GLN A 35 -16.92 -13.05 16.33
N SER A 36 -17.34 -11.78 16.45
CA SER A 36 -17.32 -11.06 17.72
C SER A 36 -18.41 -11.57 18.66
N LYS A 37 -18.07 -11.67 19.94
CA LYS A 37 -19.04 -11.90 21.01
C LYS A 37 -19.37 -10.62 21.77
N GLU A 38 -18.73 -9.51 21.40
CA GLU A 38 -18.90 -8.20 22.03
C GLU A 38 -20.02 -7.42 21.34
N GLU A 39 -20.64 -6.51 22.07
CA GLU A 39 -21.75 -5.68 21.59
C GLU A 39 -21.31 -4.62 20.55
N GLY A 40 -20.01 -4.36 20.47
CA GLY A 40 -19.40 -3.48 19.48
C GLY A 40 -18.00 -3.95 19.07
N ILE A 41 -17.56 -3.55 17.88
CA ILE A 41 -16.21 -3.80 17.37
C ILE A 41 -15.59 -2.48 16.91
N GLU A 42 -14.28 -2.35 17.14
CA GLU A 42 -13.47 -1.25 16.61
C GLU A 42 -12.67 -1.72 15.40
N PHE A 43 -12.65 -0.90 14.34
CA PHE A 43 -11.90 -1.14 13.12
C PHE A 43 -10.87 -0.05 12.90
N ASP A 44 -9.64 -0.44 12.55
CA ASP A 44 -8.65 0.47 12.00
C ASP A 44 -8.89 0.65 10.50
N ILE A 45 -9.84 1.53 10.19
CA ILE A 45 -10.25 1.85 8.82
C ILE A 45 -9.09 2.41 7.99
N THR A 46 -8.14 3.11 8.62
CA THR A 46 -7.03 3.76 7.89
C THR A 46 -6.07 2.70 7.36
N THR A 47 -5.70 1.74 8.20
CA THR A 47 -4.83 0.63 7.80
C THR A 47 -5.48 -0.25 6.74
N ASP A 48 -6.76 -0.60 6.92
CA ASP A 48 -7.46 -1.46 5.97
C ASP A 48 -7.68 -0.78 4.61
N LEU A 49 -8.05 0.51 4.59
CA LEU A 49 -8.14 1.27 3.34
C LEU A 49 -6.79 1.43 2.66
N GLY A 50 -5.71 1.62 3.42
CA GLY A 50 -4.35 1.69 2.88
C GLY A 50 -3.97 0.40 2.15
N ARG A 51 -4.25 -0.76 2.78
CA ARG A 51 -4.03 -2.09 2.19
C ARG A 51 -4.90 -2.34 0.96
N ALA A 52 -6.20 -2.05 1.04
CA ALA A 52 -7.10 -2.16 -0.10
C ALA A 52 -6.63 -1.29 -1.29
N THR A 53 -6.17 -0.06 -1.02
CA THR A 53 -5.64 0.84 -2.03
C THR A 53 -4.37 0.28 -2.69
N LEU A 54 -3.47 -0.33 -1.91
CA LEU A 54 -2.27 -0.97 -2.44
C LEU A 54 -2.63 -2.14 -3.36
N ASP A 55 -3.58 -2.99 -2.97
CA ASP A 55 -4.08 -4.09 -3.80
C ASP A 55 -4.71 -3.58 -5.10
N ILE A 56 -5.48 -2.47 -5.04
CA ILE A 56 -6.05 -1.82 -6.23
C ILE A 56 -4.96 -1.34 -7.19
N ILE A 57 -3.93 -0.66 -6.67
CA ILE A 57 -2.81 -0.17 -7.49
C ILE A 57 -2.09 -1.35 -8.15
N GLY A 58 -1.90 -2.44 -7.41
CA GLY A 58 -1.30 -3.65 -7.93
C GLY A 58 -2.09 -4.29 -9.06
N LEU A 59 -3.37 -4.56 -8.81
CA LEU A 59 -4.22 -5.25 -9.77
C LEU A 59 -4.47 -4.39 -11.01
N ALA A 60 -4.85 -3.12 -10.83
CA ALA A 60 -5.20 -2.25 -11.94
C ALA A 60 -3.97 -1.72 -12.69
N GLY A 61 -2.88 -1.39 -11.97
CA GLY A 61 -1.69 -0.79 -12.57
C GLY A 61 -0.70 -1.82 -13.11
N PHE A 62 -0.52 -2.94 -12.41
CA PHE A 62 0.55 -3.90 -12.69
C PHE A 62 0.02 -5.29 -13.06
N GLY A 63 -1.26 -5.60 -12.80
CA GLY A 63 -1.80 -6.96 -12.89
C GLY A 63 -1.22 -7.88 -11.82
N TYR A 64 -0.78 -7.30 -10.69
CA TYR A 64 -0.13 -8.02 -9.59
C TYR A 64 -0.96 -7.92 -8.32
N ASP A 65 -1.23 -9.06 -7.71
CA ASP A 65 -1.95 -9.15 -6.44
C ASP A 65 -0.96 -9.03 -5.28
N PHE A 66 -0.94 -7.85 -4.65
CA PHE A 66 -0.08 -7.57 -3.49
C PHE A 66 -0.52 -8.34 -2.25
N LYS A 67 -1.78 -8.79 -2.19
CA LYS A 67 -2.38 -9.43 -1.01
C LYS A 67 -2.18 -8.62 0.27
N ALA A 68 -2.15 -7.29 0.18
CA ALA A 68 -1.93 -6.43 1.32
C ALA A 68 -3.06 -6.57 2.37
N LEU A 69 -4.29 -6.87 1.92
CA LEU A 69 -5.42 -7.17 2.82
C LEU A 69 -5.31 -8.54 3.52
N THR A 70 -4.88 -9.59 2.80
CA THR A 70 -4.98 -10.99 3.27
C THR A 70 -3.67 -11.55 3.82
N ASP A 71 -2.54 -11.02 3.39
CA ASP A 71 -1.20 -11.38 3.80
C ASP A 71 -0.37 -10.09 4.04
N PRO A 72 -0.72 -9.28 5.04
CA PRO A 72 -0.11 -7.96 5.22
C PRO A 72 1.38 -7.99 5.55
N ASP A 73 1.88 -9.12 6.05
CA ASP A 73 3.28 -9.34 6.42
C ASP A 73 4.15 -9.81 5.25
N ASN A 74 3.59 -9.86 4.04
CA ASN A 74 4.38 -10.13 2.86
C ASN A 74 5.41 -9.01 2.61
N GLU A 75 6.54 -9.41 2.01
CA GLU A 75 7.71 -8.56 1.85
C GLU A 75 7.40 -7.21 1.17
N LEU A 76 6.51 -7.22 0.18
CA LEU A 76 6.18 -6.04 -0.61
C LEU A 76 5.18 -5.13 0.11
N SER A 77 4.14 -5.71 0.72
CA SER A 77 3.19 -4.98 1.57
C SER A 77 3.90 -4.26 2.73
N MET A 78 4.85 -4.93 3.38
CA MET A 78 5.67 -4.32 4.43
C MET A 78 6.55 -3.19 3.88
N ALA A 79 7.17 -3.38 2.70
CA ALA A 79 8.00 -2.34 2.09
C ALA A 79 7.19 -1.08 1.77
N TYR A 80 5.98 -1.22 1.22
CA TYR A 80 5.09 -0.09 1.00
C TYR A 80 4.62 0.56 2.30
N SER A 81 4.29 -0.25 3.31
CA SER A 81 3.89 0.25 4.63
C SER A 81 5.01 1.05 5.32
N GLU A 82 6.28 0.65 5.16
CA GLU A 82 7.43 1.42 5.68
C GLU A 82 7.59 2.78 4.98
N LEU A 83 7.25 2.89 3.69
CA LEU A 83 7.37 4.15 2.94
C LEU A 83 6.18 5.09 3.11
N PHE A 84 4.98 4.55 3.24
CA PHE A 84 3.71 5.30 3.25
C PHE A 84 2.98 5.28 4.60
N GLY A 85 3.56 4.63 5.61
CA GLY A 85 3.03 4.59 6.97
C GLY A 85 2.88 6.00 7.56
N THR A 86 1.78 6.22 8.25
CA THR A 86 1.35 7.52 8.79
C THR A 86 2.07 7.96 10.08
N SER A 87 3.14 7.27 10.49
CA SER A 87 3.94 7.71 11.64
C SER A 87 4.80 8.92 11.23
N ALA A 88 4.25 10.12 11.39
CA ALA A 88 4.97 11.37 11.21
C ALA A 88 6.08 11.48 12.28
N ASN A 89 7.21 10.87 11.99
CA ASN A 89 8.35 10.81 12.89
C ASN A 89 9.31 11.97 12.59
N LEU A 90 10.11 12.36 13.58
CA LEU A 90 11.12 13.41 13.46
C LEU A 90 12.01 13.24 12.23
N SER A 91 12.31 11.99 11.82
CA SER A 91 13.08 11.70 10.62
C SER A 91 12.41 12.14 9.31
N GLN A 92 11.07 12.07 9.20
CA GLN A 92 10.33 12.56 8.03
C GLN A 92 10.36 14.09 7.97
N PHE A 93 10.22 14.75 9.12
CA PHE A 93 10.38 16.21 9.22
C PHE A 93 11.80 16.65 8.81
N LEU A 94 12.83 16.00 9.35
CA LEU A 94 14.22 16.33 9.01
C LEU A 94 14.51 16.14 7.52
N ARG A 95 13.97 15.10 6.88
CA ARG A 95 14.10 14.92 5.42
C ARG A 95 13.43 16.04 4.61
N ALA A 96 12.29 16.55 5.07
CA ALA A 96 11.57 17.60 4.36
C ALA A 96 12.29 18.96 4.42
N PHE A 97 13.00 19.25 5.51
CA PHE A 97 13.59 20.57 5.76
C PHE A 97 15.12 20.63 5.68
N ILE A 98 15.81 19.50 5.79
CA ILE A 98 17.29 19.43 5.75
C ILE A 98 17.72 18.73 4.46
N PRO A 99 18.27 19.47 3.49
CA PRO A 99 18.85 18.87 2.29
C PRO A 99 19.88 17.81 2.64
N TYR A 100 19.93 16.73 1.85
CA TYR A 100 20.90 15.63 2.01
C TYR A 100 20.77 14.80 3.30
N TYR A 101 19.75 15.02 4.15
CA TYR A 101 19.53 14.20 5.35
C TYR A 101 19.36 12.71 5.04
N GLU A 102 18.90 12.36 3.82
CA GLU A 102 18.77 10.98 3.37
C GLU A 102 20.10 10.21 3.31
N TYR A 103 21.24 10.89 3.13
CA TYR A 103 22.57 10.27 3.10
C TYR A 103 23.15 10.01 4.50
N VAL A 104 22.53 10.54 5.55
CA VAL A 104 22.98 10.32 6.93
C VAL A 104 22.78 8.84 7.30
N PRO A 105 23.77 8.14 7.89
CA PRO A 105 23.65 6.72 8.21
C PRO A 105 22.80 6.48 9.46
N SER A 106 21.51 6.83 9.41
CA SER A 106 20.52 6.58 10.46
C SER A 106 19.79 5.25 10.25
N LYS A 107 19.23 4.68 11.34
CA LYS A 107 18.42 3.45 11.26
C LYS A 107 17.20 3.64 10.33
N ASP A 108 16.57 4.80 10.41
CA ASP A 108 15.39 5.15 9.60
C ASP A 108 15.73 5.31 8.11
N ASN A 109 16.89 5.89 7.78
CA ASN A 109 17.36 5.96 6.39
C ASN A 109 17.68 4.57 5.83
N ARG A 110 18.30 3.70 6.64
CA ARG A 110 18.58 2.31 6.23
C ARG A 110 17.31 1.49 6.01
N ARG A 111 16.32 1.61 6.90
CA ARG A 111 15.02 0.91 6.76
C ARG A 111 14.29 1.37 5.50
N ARG A 112 14.20 2.68 5.29
CA ARG A 112 13.64 3.25 4.06
C ARG A 112 14.38 2.78 2.82
N GLN A 113 15.71 2.81 2.81
CA GLN A 113 16.48 2.36 1.65
C GLN A 113 16.20 0.89 1.34
N LYS A 114 16.16 0.03 2.37
CA LYS A 114 15.81 -1.38 2.19
C LYS A 114 14.40 -1.56 1.59
N ALA A 115 13.43 -0.74 2.02
CA ALA A 115 12.09 -0.76 1.45
C ALA A 115 12.08 -0.32 -0.02
N ILE A 116 12.84 0.73 -0.37
CA ILE A 116 13.04 1.17 -1.77
C ILE A 116 13.67 0.04 -2.59
N ASP A 117 14.77 -0.56 -2.13
CA ASP A 117 15.47 -1.64 -2.83
C ASP A 117 14.54 -2.85 -3.06
N THR A 118 13.67 -3.14 -2.10
CA THR A 118 12.68 -4.22 -2.19
C THR A 118 11.64 -3.94 -3.28
N ILE A 119 11.09 -2.72 -3.28
CA ILE A 119 10.11 -2.29 -4.28
C ILE A 119 10.74 -2.30 -5.67
N ASP A 120 11.93 -1.71 -5.83
CA ASP A 120 12.63 -1.66 -7.12
C ASP A 120 12.87 -3.07 -7.68
N ARG A 121 13.36 -3.99 -6.85
CA ARG A 121 13.59 -5.38 -7.23
C ARG A 121 12.31 -6.07 -7.69
N VAL A 122 11.20 -5.88 -6.98
CA VAL A 122 9.92 -6.50 -7.34
C VAL A 122 9.32 -5.84 -8.57
N SER A 123 9.33 -4.51 -8.67
CA SER A 123 8.85 -3.78 -9.85
C SER A 123 9.59 -4.18 -11.12
N ILE A 124 10.93 -4.33 -11.07
CA ILE A 124 11.72 -4.81 -12.21
C ILE A 124 11.29 -6.23 -12.61
N ARG A 125 11.08 -7.10 -11.62
CA ARG A 125 10.61 -8.47 -11.88
C ARG A 125 9.23 -8.48 -12.54
N LEU A 126 8.29 -7.66 -12.06
CA LEU A 126 6.94 -7.57 -12.63
C LEU A 126 6.95 -7.06 -14.08
N ILE A 127 7.87 -6.15 -14.40
CA ILE A 127 8.06 -5.68 -15.78
C ILE A 127 8.67 -6.78 -16.64
N ALA A 128 9.60 -7.58 -16.11
CA ALA A 128 10.25 -8.66 -16.86
C ALA A 128 9.37 -9.90 -17.09
N GLU A 129 8.35 -10.12 -16.26
CA GLU A 129 7.37 -11.22 -16.42
C GLU A 129 6.24 -10.88 -17.41
N LYS A 130 6.20 -9.66 -17.96
CA LYS A 130 5.28 -9.21 -19.03
C LYS A 130 6.00 -8.97 -20.36
#